data_AF-A0A1Z5JY63-F1
#
_entry.id   AF-A0A1Z5JY63-F1
#
_cell.length_a   1.000
_cell.length_b   1.000
_cell.length_c   1.000
_cell.angle_alpha   90.00
_cell.angle_beta   90.00
_cell.angle_gamma   90.00
#
_symmetry.space_group_name_H-M   'P 1'
#
loop_
_entity.id
_entity.type
_entity.pdbx_description
1 polymer ?
#
loop_
_entity_poly.entity_id
_entity_poly.type
_entity_poly.pdbx_seq_one_letter_code
_entity_poly.pdbx_strand_id
1 'polypeptide(L)'
;MQNEDSFLELIPYSSRTPEQLACWDTGVSPTYKLLRDPRDLQEFAHYGRVFAIWRDNGTLTYISTCRNHDMPHCFPKYLCLTFHDDDPTFYIVGKSDDAVAETAALFVDLKDARYHDNDFICIDNIGVGQLDFCAAGPQCLSRLFAISPPRVVILVGLTLSAEQSAVLATQSYPLKLTFKDCGFEDQGTAFVDALSTRRSMFGSLKFRDNFYMDISDDNLKRLFQVDVIHHLDLPLLSDEVTRLSFSAKVKSLDCCLSISSMDSDFESLNIVTSKNCISRSPATWTHFQRKPHCPCFNVWQNWAIWWN
;
A
#
# COMPACT_ATOMS: atom_id res chain seq x y z
N MET A 1 -23.87 -2.73 35.78
CA MET A 1 -23.72 -1.37 35.22
C MET A 1 -23.27 -1.54 33.79
N GLN A 2 -24.14 -1.23 32.83
CA GLN A 2 -23.70 -1.06 31.45
C GLN A 2 -22.88 0.21 31.40
N ASN A 3 -21.68 0.15 30.83
CA ASN A 3 -20.86 1.33 30.63
C ASN A 3 -21.54 2.16 29.53
N GLU A 4 -22.17 3.29 29.89
CA GLU A 4 -22.90 4.15 28.94
C GLU A 4 -21.97 4.69 27.82
N ASP A 5 -20.66 4.57 27.97
CA ASP A 5 -19.65 4.95 26.97
C ASP A 5 -19.30 3.85 25.95
N SER A 6 -19.97 2.70 25.98
CA SER A 6 -19.69 1.60 25.03
C SER A 6 -20.19 1.94 23.62
N PHE A 7 -19.28 1.97 22.63
CA PHE A 7 -19.63 2.13 21.22
C PHE A 7 -19.72 0.80 20.46
N LEU A 8 -19.41 -0.31 21.12
CA LEU A 8 -19.56 -1.66 20.58
C LEU A 8 -20.61 -2.43 21.36
N GLU A 9 -21.44 -3.19 20.64
CA GLU A 9 -22.37 -4.17 21.19
C GLU A 9 -21.92 -5.57 20.78
N LEU A 10 -21.72 -6.45 21.76
CA LEU A 10 -21.34 -7.84 21.51
C LEU A 10 -22.49 -8.58 20.81
N ILE A 11 -22.23 -9.19 19.67
CA ILE A 11 -23.17 -10.10 19.01
C ILE A 11 -23.09 -11.45 19.75
N PRO A 12 -24.19 -11.90 20.40
CA PRO A 12 -24.19 -13.19 21.10
C PRO A 12 -23.79 -14.31 20.16
N TYR A 13 -22.98 -15.26 20.66
CA TYR A 13 -22.45 -16.35 19.83
C TYR A 13 -23.56 -17.13 19.12
N SER A 14 -24.68 -17.39 19.81
CA SER A 14 -25.84 -18.09 19.27
C SER A 14 -26.62 -17.30 18.20
N SER A 15 -26.33 -16.01 18.03
CA SER A 15 -26.99 -15.13 17.06
C SER A 15 -26.11 -14.76 15.88
N ARG A 16 -24.86 -15.24 15.83
CA ARG A 16 -23.93 -14.96 14.73
C ARG A 16 -24.27 -15.80 13.51
N THR A 17 -24.31 -15.18 12.34
CA THR A 17 -24.27 -15.91 11.06
C THR A 17 -22.86 -16.45 10.79
N PRO A 18 -22.67 -17.40 9.85
CA PRO A 18 -21.35 -17.88 9.48
C PRO A 18 -20.39 -16.75 9.06
N GLU A 19 -20.88 -15.72 8.37
CA GLU A 19 -20.10 -14.55 7.94
C GLU A 19 -19.68 -13.65 9.10
N GLN A 20 -20.38 -13.73 10.24
CA GLN A 20 -20.06 -12.98 11.45
C GLN A 20 -19.08 -13.71 12.37
N LEU A 21 -18.60 -14.91 12.00
CA LEU A 21 -17.65 -15.66 12.81
C LEU A 21 -16.22 -15.18 12.56
N ALA A 22 -15.68 -14.49 13.56
CA ALA A 22 -14.32 -13.99 13.55
C ALA A 22 -13.29 -15.09 13.85
N CYS A 23 -12.98 -15.89 12.83
CA CYS A 23 -11.97 -16.96 12.88
C CYS A 23 -10.56 -16.43 12.60
N TRP A 24 -9.70 -16.55 13.61
CA TRP A 24 -8.26 -16.30 13.59
C TRP A 24 -7.49 -17.61 13.52
N ASP A 25 -6.19 -17.57 13.22
CA ASP A 25 -5.34 -18.76 13.24
C ASP A 25 -5.29 -19.38 14.65
N THR A 26 -5.43 -18.56 15.70
CA THR A 26 -5.43 -19.04 17.09
C THR A 26 -6.80 -19.46 17.63
N GLY A 27 -7.90 -19.20 16.91
CA GLY A 27 -9.25 -19.57 17.34
C GLY A 27 -10.34 -18.57 16.96
N VAL A 28 -11.48 -18.63 17.66
CA VAL A 28 -12.62 -17.75 17.39
C VAL A 28 -12.67 -16.62 18.41
N SER A 29 -12.80 -15.38 17.94
CA SER A 29 -12.89 -14.19 18.81
C SER A 29 -14.33 -13.66 18.95
N PRO A 30 -14.57 -12.73 19.89
CA PRO A 30 -15.83 -11.99 19.95
C PRO A 30 -16.06 -11.14 18.69
N THR A 31 -17.31 -11.11 18.22
CA THR A 31 -17.77 -10.24 17.14
C THR A 31 -18.70 -9.18 17.72
N TYR A 32 -18.45 -7.93 17.40
CA TYR A 32 -19.22 -6.77 17.83
C TYR A 32 -19.92 -6.12 16.64
N LYS A 33 -20.92 -5.29 16.90
CA LYS A 33 -21.42 -4.28 15.96
C LYS A 33 -21.20 -2.89 16.54
N LEU A 34 -21.07 -1.90 15.67
CA LEU A 34 -20.96 -0.50 16.08
C LEU A 34 -22.33 0.03 16.52
N LEU A 35 -22.38 0.68 17.68
CA LEU A 35 -23.55 1.43 18.18
C LEU A 35 -23.54 2.89 17.73
N ARG A 36 -22.35 3.41 17.43
CA ARG A 36 -22.08 4.74 16.88
C ARG A 36 -20.76 4.71 16.13
N ASP A 37 -20.47 5.78 15.39
CA ASP A 37 -19.15 5.95 14.81
C ASP A 37 -18.10 6.14 15.93
N PRO A 38 -16.96 5.45 15.84
CA PRO A 38 -15.83 5.70 16.73
C PRO A 38 -15.27 7.10 16.47
N ARG A 39 -14.72 7.72 17.52
CA ARG A 39 -14.13 9.06 17.47
C ARG A 39 -12.68 9.03 17.04
N ASP A 40 -11.96 7.99 17.44
CA ASP A 40 -10.57 7.77 17.10
C ASP A 40 -10.20 6.28 17.21
N LEU A 41 -9.00 5.92 16.74
CA LEU A 41 -8.48 4.55 16.83
C LEU A 41 -8.21 4.08 18.27
N GLN A 42 -8.08 4.99 19.25
CA GLN A 42 -7.78 4.63 20.64
C GLN A 42 -9.00 4.05 21.35
N GLU A 43 -10.21 4.33 20.89
CA GLU A 43 -11.42 3.71 21.45
C GLU A 43 -11.38 2.16 21.37
N PHE A 44 -10.62 1.59 20.42
CA PHE A 44 -10.45 0.14 20.29
C PHE A 44 -9.52 -0.50 21.33
N ALA A 45 -8.65 0.28 22.00
CA ALA A 45 -7.62 -0.24 22.90
C ALA A 45 -8.19 -1.02 24.11
N HIS A 46 -9.46 -0.81 24.45
CA HIS A 46 -10.11 -1.42 25.61
C HIS A 46 -10.75 -2.80 25.34
N TYR A 47 -10.87 -3.24 24.08
CA TYR A 47 -11.66 -4.43 23.69
C TYR A 47 -10.86 -5.74 23.64
N GLY A 48 -9.68 -5.76 24.26
CA GLY A 48 -8.79 -6.91 24.27
C GLY A 48 -7.89 -6.97 23.03
N ARG A 49 -7.12 -8.06 22.93
CA ARG A 49 -6.05 -8.21 21.91
C ARG A 49 -6.59 -8.44 20.50
N VAL A 50 -7.61 -9.28 20.35
CA VAL A 50 -8.17 -9.66 19.06
C VAL A 50 -9.69 -9.72 19.17
N PHE A 51 -10.37 -9.08 18.24
CA PHE A 51 -11.82 -9.11 18.09
C PHE A 51 -12.22 -8.68 16.68
N ALA A 52 -13.49 -8.82 16.32
CA ALA A 52 -13.98 -8.31 15.05
C ALA A 52 -15.19 -7.40 15.19
N ILE A 53 -15.39 -6.56 14.17
CA ILE A 53 -16.54 -5.68 14.02
C ILE A 53 -17.28 -6.08 12.75
N TRP A 54 -18.54 -6.46 12.89
CA TRP A 54 -19.48 -6.62 11.79
C TRP A 54 -20.13 -5.27 11.48
N ARG A 55 -20.17 -4.89 10.19
CA ARG A 55 -20.81 -3.68 9.69
C ARG A 55 -22.04 -3.99 8.85
N ASP A 56 -22.95 -3.03 8.77
CA ASP A 56 -24.20 -3.17 8.01
C ASP A 56 -23.97 -3.27 6.49
N ASN A 57 -22.84 -2.78 5.98
CA ASN A 57 -22.43 -2.97 4.58
C ASN A 57 -21.92 -4.40 4.29
N GLY A 58 -22.03 -5.33 5.24
CA GLY A 58 -21.68 -6.73 5.05
C GLY A 58 -20.18 -7.03 5.12
N THR A 59 -19.39 -6.09 5.68
CA THR A 59 -17.97 -6.33 5.98
C THR A 59 -17.76 -6.82 7.41
N LEU A 60 -16.75 -7.67 7.59
CA LEU A 60 -16.22 -8.06 8.89
C LEU A 60 -14.80 -7.50 8.98
N THR A 61 -14.53 -6.67 10.00
CA THR A 61 -13.19 -6.14 10.25
C THR A 61 -12.59 -6.80 11.46
N TYR A 62 -11.52 -7.56 11.25
CA TYR A 62 -10.68 -8.13 12.28
C TYR A 62 -9.74 -7.04 12.79
N ILE A 63 -9.69 -6.86 14.11
CA ILE A 63 -8.85 -5.85 14.76
C ILE A 63 -7.86 -6.58 15.67
N SER A 64 -6.58 -6.39 15.38
CA SER A 64 -5.47 -6.85 16.21
C SER A 64 -4.86 -5.64 16.91
N THR A 65 -5.08 -5.52 18.22
CA THR A 65 -4.45 -4.49 19.05
C THR A 65 -3.15 -5.05 19.62
N CYS A 66 -2.05 -4.32 19.48
CA CYS A 66 -0.68 -4.75 19.79
C CYS A 66 -0.08 -5.74 18.78
N ARG A 67 1.26 -5.90 18.83
CA ARG A 67 2.16 -6.70 17.95
C ARG A 67 1.86 -8.22 17.86
N ASN A 68 0.59 -8.60 17.92
CA ASN A 68 0.15 -9.96 17.69
C ASN A 68 0.16 -10.22 16.18
N HIS A 69 0.80 -11.32 15.79
CA HIS A 69 0.91 -11.76 14.41
C HIS A 69 -0.24 -12.68 14.01
N ASP A 70 -1.36 -12.63 14.74
CA ASP A 70 -2.52 -13.43 14.44
C ASP A 70 -3.23 -12.87 13.21
N MET A 71 -3.61 -13.76 12.29
CA MET A 71 -4.17 -13.40 11.00
C MET A 71 -5.54 -14.07 10.83
N PRO A 72 -6.44 -13.49 10.01
CA PRO A 72 -7.70 -14.14 9.69
C PRO A 72 -7.45 -15.48 8.98
N HIS A 73 -7.91 -16.59 9.57
CA HIS A 73 -7.62 -17.94 9.08
C HIS A 73 -8.38 -18.29 7.79
N CYS A 74 -9.60 -17.79 7.65
CA CYS A 74 -10.59 -18.36 6.74
C CYS A 74 -10.76 -17.61 5.42
N PHE A 75 -9.92 -16.61 5.11
CA PHE A 75 -10.19 -15.71 3.99
C PHE A 75 -9.07 -15.73 2.94
N PRO A 76 -9.40 -16.09 1.69
CA PRO A 76 -8.43 -16.07 0.60
C PRO A 76 -8.09 -14.65 0.14
N LYS A 77 -8.92 -13.66 0.46
CA LYS A 77 -8.74 -12.24 0.10
C LYS A 77 -9.19 -11.35 1.27
N TYR A 78 -8.36 -10.41 1.68
CA TYR A 78 -8.71 -9.33 2.61
C TYR A 78 -7.81 -8.12 2.42
N LEU A 79 -8.31 -6.96 2.82
CA LEU A 79 -7.52 -5.74 2.87
C LEU A 79 -6.91 -5.58 4.27
N CYS A 80 -5.60 -5.43 4.35
CA CYS A 80 -4.85 -5.12 5.56
C CYS A 80 -4.55 -3.62 5.59
N LEU A 81 -4.92 -2.95 6.68
CA LEU A 81 -4.66 -1.53 6.91
C LEU A 81 -3.84 -1.36 8.19
N THR A 82 -2.70 -0.68 8.07
CA THR A 82 -1.76 -0.42 9.17
C THR A 82 -1.28 1.04 9.11
N PHE A 83 -1.26 1.72 10.25
CA PHE A 83 -0.88 3.14 10.36
C PHE A 83 0.44 3.40 11.11
N HIS A 84 0.80 2.53 12.03
CA HIS A 84 2.04 2.57 12.81
C HIS A 84 2.25 1.21 13.48
N ASP A 85 3.48 0.89 13.92
CA ASP A 85 3.84 -0.38 14.55
C ASP A 85 3.09 -0.69 15.85
N ASP A 86 2.58 0.35 16.52
CA ASP A 86 1.87 0.24 17.80
C ASP A 86 0.36 0.54 17.67
N ASP A 87 -0.09 0.94 16.48
CA ASP A 87 -1.52 1.12 16.20
C ASP A 87 -2.21 -0.23 15.94
N PRO A 88 -3.54 -0.31 16.09
CA PRO A 88 -4.27 -1.50 15.67
C PRO A 88 -4.09 -1.78 14.18
N THR A 89 -3.94 -3.06 13.84
CA THR A 89 -4.03 -3.53 12.45
C THR A 89 -5.45 -3.98 12.16
N PHE A 90 -5.97 -3.53 11.02
CA PHE A 90 -7.31 -3.86 10.56
C PHE A 90 -7.22 -4.83 9.37
N TYR A 91 -7.88 -5.98 9.46
CA TYR A 91 -8.08 -6.87 8.32
C TYR A 91 -9.55 -6.86 7.93
N ILE A 92 -9.85 -6.35 6.75
CA ILE A 92 -11.21 -6.10 6.28
C ILE A 92 -11.56 -7.15 5.23
N VAL A 93 -12.60 -7.94 5.52
CA VAL A 93 -13.19 -8.89 4.58
C VAL A 93 -14.60 -8.43 4.20
N GLY A 94 -15.00 -8.71 2.95
CA GLY A 94 -16.30 -8.35 2.43
C GLY A 94 -16.64 -9.13 1.17
N LYS A 95 -17.90 -9.03 0.74
CA LYS A 95 -18.39 -9.68 -0.49
C LYS A 95 -18.07 -8.89 -1.76
N SER A 96 -17.85 -7.59 -1.66
CA SER A 96 -17.47 -6.71 -2.76
C SER A 96 -16.27 -5.85 -2.38
N ASP A 97 -15.47 -5.48 -3.38
CA ASP A 97 -14.35 -4.55 -3.20
C ASP A 97 -14.86 -3.18 -2.73
N ASP A 98 -16.00 -2.70 -3.25
CA ASP A 98 -16.64 -1.45 -2.80
C ASP A 98 -16.86 -1.40 -1.30
N ALA A 99 -17.50 -2.43 -0.73
CA ALA A 99 -17.80 -2.48 0.69
C ALA A 99 -16.52 -2.52 1.54
N VAL A 100 -15.48 -3.22 1.06
CA VAL A 100 -14.17 -3.28 1.71
C VAL A 100 -13.48 -1.91 1.67
N ALA A 101 -13.48 -1.24 0.51
CA ALA A 101 -12.86 0.08 0.31
C ALA A 101 -13.58 1.18 1.11
N GLU A 102 -14.92 1.19 1.15
CA GLU A 102 -15.70 2.08 2.02
C GLU A 102 -15.40 1.86 3.51
N THR A 103 -15.26 0.59 3.93
CA THR A 103 -14.87 0.27 5.30
C THR A 103 -13.45 0.71 5.61
N ALA A 104 -12.51 0.59 4.67
CA ALA A 104 -11.17 1.11 4.84
C ALA A 104 -11.17 2.64 4.99
N ALA A 105 -11.95 3.34 4.16
CA ALA A 105 -12.10 4.79 4.25
C ALA A 105 -12.61 5.24 5.62
N LEU A 106 -13.59 4.53 6.20
CA LEU A 106 -14.03 4.77 7.57
C LEU A 106 -12.87 4.73 8.55
N PHE A 107 -12.04 3.68 8.53
CA PHE A 107 -10.94 3.54 9.49
C PHE A 107 -9.81 4.55 9.26
N VAL A 108 -9.57 4.96 8.02
CA VAL A 108 -8.65 6.07 7.69
C VAL A 108 -9.13 7.38 8.33
N ASP A 109 -10.44 7.65 8.31
CA ASP A 109 -11.01 8.87 8.89
C ASP A 109 -10.89 8.94 10.42
N LEU A 110 -10.68 7.80 11.10
CA LEU A 110 -10.52 7.73 12.56
C LEU A 110 -9.10 8.05 13.03
N LYS A 111 -8.13 8.12 12.11
CA LYS A 111 -6.76 8.44 12.49
C LYS A 111 -6.69 9.92 12.85
N ASP A 112 -6.33 10.18 14.11
CA ASP A 112 -6.10 11.52 14.62
C ASP A 112 -4.71 12.02 14.21
N ALA A 113 -4.56 13.34 14.05
CA ALA A 113 -3.35 14.02 13.58
C ALA A 113 -2.21 14.06 14.61
N ARG A 114 -2.24 13.17 15.61
CA ARG A 114 -1.21 13.10 16.63
C ARG A 114 0.09 12.61 15.99
N TYR A 115 1.05 13.53 15.94
CA TYR A 115 2.35 13.33 15.32
C TYR A 115 3.17 12.26 16.03
N HIS A 116 3.59 11.24 15.28
CA HIS A 116 4.78 10.46 15.61
C HIS A 116 5.85 10.66 14.53
N ASP A 117 7.11 10.77 14.94
CA ASP A 117 8.21 11.17 14.04
C ASP A 117 8.53 10.14 12.93
N ASN A 118 7.84 8.99 12.88
CA ASN A 118 8.08 7.90 11.94
C ASN A 118 6.77 7.23 11.45
N ASP A 119 5.76 8.02 11.07
CA ASP A 119 4.51 7.46 10.56
C ASP A 119 4.69 6.75 9.21
N PHE A 120 4.20 5.51 9.17
CA PHE A 120 4.21 4.61 8.01
C PHE A 120 2.80 4.08 7.79
N ILE A 121 2.29 4.20 6.57
CA ILE A 121 0.97 3.69 6.23
C ILE A 121 1.09 2.57 5.21
N CYS A 122 0.44 1.45 5.51
CA CYS A 122 0.29 0.32 4.61
C CYS A 122 -1.19 0.10 4.30
N ILE A 123 -1.52 0.03 3.01
CA ILE A 123 -2.79 -0.50 2.53
C ILE A 123 -2.45 -1.68 1.64
N ASP A 124 -2.69 -2.89 2.14
CA ASP A 124 -2.20 -4.13 1.55
C ASP A 124 -3.33 -5.12 1.29
N ASN A 125 -3.67 -5.33 0.02
CA ASN A 125 -4.60 -6.37 -0.38
C ASN A 125 -3.89 -7.73 -0.40
N ILE A 126 -4.14 -8.52 0.64
CA ILE A 126 -3.62 -9.88 0.76
C ILE A 126 -4.60 -10.83 0.08
N GLY A 127 -4.20 -11.40 -1.05
CA GLY A 127 -5.01 -12.38 -1.78
C GLY A 127 -4.54 -12.59 -3.22
N VAL A 128 -5.41 -13.16 -4.04
CA VAL A 128 -5.21 -13.26 -5.50
C VAL A 128 -5.96 -12.13 -6.18
N GLY A 129 -5.28 -11.41 -7.08
CA GLY A 129 -5.84 -10.30 -7.85
C GLY A 129 -5.76 -8.97 -7.13
N GLN A 130 -6.09 -7.90 -7.85
CA GLN A 130 -6.17 -6.55 -7.30
C GLN A 130 -7.51 -6.34 -6.57
N LEU A 131 -7.54 -5.37 -5.65
CA LEU A 131 -8.74 -4.88 -5.01
C LEU A 131 -9.08 -3.51 -5.61
N ASP A 132 -10.29 -3.36 -6.11
CA ASP A 132 -10.79 -2.06 -6.56
C ASP A 132 -10.96 -1.13 -5.34
N PHE A 133 -10.10 -0.11 -5.24
CA PHE A 133 -10.10 0.83 -4.13
C PHE A 133 -10.85 2.11 -4.46
N CYS A 134 -11.51 2.21 -5.62
CA CYS A 134 -12.16 3.44 -6.09
C CYS A 134 -13.28 3.89 -5.15
N ALA A 135 -14.05 2.97 -4.57
CA ALA A 135 -15.16 3.30 -3.66
C ALA A 135 -14.71 3.97 -2.34
N ALA A 136 -13.43 3.86 -1.96
CA ALA A 136 -12.88 4.65 -0.85
C ALA A 136 -12.88 6.17 -1.15
N GLY A 137 -12.93 6.53 -2.44
CA GLY A 137 -12.92 7.91 -2.92
C GLY A 137 -11.55 8.60 -2.81
N PRO A 138 -11.35 9.72 -3.52
CA PRO A 138 -10.11 10.51 -3.47
C PRO A 138 -9.92 11.22 -2.11
N GLN A 139 -11.01 11.47 -1.39
CA GLN A 139 -10.97 12.12 -0.08
C GLN A 139 -10.34 11.24 1.00
N CYS A 140 -10.52 9.92 0.93
CA CYS A 140 -9.85 8.97 1.83
C CYS A 140 -8.33 9.15 1.77
N LEU A 141 -7.74 9.13 0.56
CA LEU A 141 -6.30 9.35 0.39
C LEU A 141 -5.89 10.77 0.79
N SER A 142 -6.68 11.79 0.43
CA SER A 142 -6.39 13.18 0.83
C SER A 142 -6.30 13.35 2.35
N ARG A 143 -7.23 12.72 3.09
CA ARG A 143 -7.24 12.73 4.56
C ARG A 143 -6.08 11.93 5.14
N LEU A 144 -5.79 10.76 4.59
CA LEU A 144 -4.63 9.94 4.95
C LEU A 144 -3.34 10.77 4.97
N PHE A 145 -3.21 11.67 4.00
CA PHE A 145 -2.08 12.58 3.86
C PHE A 145 -2.14 13.81 4.78
N ALA A 146 -3.34 14.34 5.05
CA ALA A 146 -3.52 15.50 5.91
C ALA A 146 -3.26 15.22 7.40
N ILE A 147 -3.57 14.00 7.86
CA ILE A 147 -3.57 13.63 9.28
C ILE A 147 -2.15 13.62 9.86
N SER A 148 -1.21 13.01 9.17
CA SER A 148 0.20 13.13 9.47
C SER A 148 0.87 13.07 8.12
N PRO A 149 1.70 14.04 7.70
CA PRO A 149 2.35 13.99 6.39
C PRO A 149 3.24 12.75 6.34
N PRO A 150 2.72 11.60 5.84
CA PRO A 150 3.34 10.32 6.09
C PRO A 150 4.58 10.32 5.24
N ARG A 151 5.71 9.97 5.87
CA ARG A 151 6.96 9.91 5.11
C ARG A 151 6.99 8.69 4.23
N VAL A 152 6.25 7.63 4.57
CA VAL A 152 6.22 6.37 3.84
C VAL A 152 4.79 5.89 3.67
N VAL A 153 4.36 5.73 2.43
CA VAL A 153 3.09 5.11 2.07
C VAL A 153 3.37 3.93 1.17
N ILE A 154 2.85 2.77 1.54
CA ILE A 154 2.94 1.54 0.77
C ILE A 154 1.52 1.11 0.40
N LEU A 155 1.28 1.01 -0.90
CA LEU A 155 0.04 0.50 -1.48
C LEU A 155 0.36 -0.84 -2.15
N VAL A 156 -0.39 -1.89 -1.82
CA VAL A 156 -0.16 -3.25 -2.34
C VAL A 156 -1.46 -3.83 -2.90
N GLY A 157 -1.42 -4.28 -4.15
CA GLY A 157 -2.52 -5.02 -4.77
C GLY A 157 -3.79 -4.20 -4.96
N LEU A 158 -3.71 -2.89 -5.19
CA LEU A 158 -4.87 -1.99 -5.32
C LEU A 158 -5.03 -1.51 -6.76
N THR A 159 -6.27 -1.41 -7.25
CA THR A 159 -6.61 -0.62 -8.43
C THR A 159 -7.07 0.77 -7.98
N LEU A 160 -6.44 1.80 -8.52
CA LEU A 160 -6.71 3.20 -8.18
C LEU A 160 -7.41 3.92 -9.33
N SER A 161 -8.41 4.73 -8.99
CA SER A 161 -9.02 5.66 -9.94
C SER A 161 -8.05 6.75 -10.39
N ALA A 162 -8.37 7.39 -11.52
CA ALA A 162 -7.64 8.56 -12.00
C ALA A 162 -7.56 9.67 -10.92
N GLU A 163 -8.67 9.96 -10.25
CA GLU A 163 -8.73 11.01 -9.20
C GLU A 163 -7.87 10.66 -7.98
N GLN A 164 -7.91 9.42 -7.51
CA GLN A 164 -7.09 8.95 -6.40
C GLN A 164 -5.60 9.04 -6.72
N SER A 165 -5.21 8.63 -7.93
CA SER A 165 -3.82 8.70 -8.37
C SER A 165 -3.34 10.16 -8.52
N ALA A 166 -4.18 11.06 -9.01
CA ALA A 166 -3.87 12.49 -9.03
C ALA A 166 -3.65 13.04 -7.61
N VAL A 167 -4.52 12.70 -6.65
CA VAL A 167 -4.36 13.10 -5.24
C VAL A 167 -3.01 12.67 -4.67
N LEU A 168 -2.59 11.42 -4.93
CA LEU A 168 -1.27 10.91 -4.51
C LEU A 168 -0.13 11.75 -5.10
N ALA A 169 -0.23 12.09 -6.38
CA ALA A 169 0.76 12.87 -7.10
C ALA A 169 0.78 14.36 -6.68
N THR A 170 -0.31 14.96 -6.20
CA THR A 170 -0.38 16.41 -5.91
C THR A 170 -0.02 16.83 -4.48
N GLN A 171 0.39 15.91 -3.59
CA GLN A 171 0.66 16.24 -2.19
C GLN A 171 1.73 17.33 -2.02
N SER A 172 1.48 18.37 -1.21
CA SER A 172 2.32 19.56 -1.17
C SER A 172 3.74 19.35 -0.60
N TYR A 173 3.95 18.24 0.09
CA TYR A 173 5.19 17.86 0.76
C TYR A 173 5.83 16.61 0.12
N PRO A 174 7.13 16.37 0.32
CA PRO A 174 7.79 15.18 -0.20
C PRO A 174 7.27 13.88 0.45
N LEU A 175 6.97 12.90 -0.39
CA LEU A 175 6.49 11.57 -0.02
C LEU A 175 7.54 10.50 -0.34
N LYS A 176 7.49 9.36 0.38
CA LYS A 176 8.07 8.10 -0.10
C LYS A 176 6.92 7.15 -0.41
N LEU A 177 6.52 7.12 -1.67
CA LEU A 177 5.42 6.32 -2.15
C LEU A 177 5.94 5.04 -2.80
N THR A 178 5.40 3.90 -2.37
CA THR A 178 5.69 2.58 -2.96
C THR A 178 4.40 1.94 -3.44
N PHE A 179 4.36 1.60 -4.73
CA PHE A 179 3.33 0.77 -5.33
C PHE A 179 3.86 -0.66 -5.48
N LYS A 180 3.09 -1.63 -5.00
CA LYS A 180 3.32 -3.06 -5.20
C LYS A 180 2.09 -3.71 -5.82
N ASP A 181 2.23 -4.40 -6.92
CA ASP A 181 1.13 -4.99 -7.70
C ASP A 181 -0.11 -4.07 -7.86
N CYS A 182 0.10 -2.77 -8.00
CA CYS A 182 -0.99 -1.79 -8.09
C CYS A 182 -1.34 -1.45 -9.55
N GLY A 183 -2.64 -1.25 -9.78
CA GLY A 183 -3.23 -0.87 -11.04
C GLY A 183 -3.72 0.58 -11.07
N PHE A 184 -3.76 1.15 -12.28
CA PHE A 184 -4.29 2.50 -12.53
C PHE A 184 -5.38 2.41 -13.59
N GLU A 185 -6.59 2.87 -13.27
CA GLU A 185 -7.75 2.82 -14.17
C GLU A 185 -7.47 3.48 -15.54
N ASP A 186 -6.69 4.57 -15.54
CA ASP A 186 -6.32 5.36 -16.70
C ASP A 186 -4.89 5.11 -17.18
N GLN A 187 -4.34 3.95 -16.83
CA GLN A 187 -2.97 3.53 -17.13
C GLN A 187 -1.89 4.51 -16.63
N GLY A 188 -2.18 5.22 -15.53
CA GLY A 188 -1.28 6.13 -14.84
C GLY A 188 -1.26 7.55 -15.43
N THR A 189 -2.19 7.89 -16.32
CA THR A 189 -2.20 9.18 -17.02
C THR A 189 -2.36 10.35 -16.04
N ALA A 190 -3.39 10.33 -15.20
CA ALA A 190 -3.66 11.37 -14.21
C ALA A 190 -2.53 11.50 -13.18
N PHE A 191 -1.92 10.37 -12.78
CA PHE A 191 -0.76 10.37 -11.90
C PHE A 191 0.44 11.11 -12.50
N VAL A 192 0.81 10.79 -13.75
CA VAL A 192 1.96 11.40 -14.44
C VAL A 192 1.68 12.86 -14.79
N ASP A 193 0.45 13.18 -15.24
CA ASP A 193 0.01 14.55 -15.51
C ASP A 193 0.16 15.40 -14.25
N ALA A 194 -0.41 14.96 -13.13
CA ALA A 194 -0.32 15.64 -11.86
C ALA A 194 1.14 15.85 -11.41
N LEU A 195 1.98 14.81 -11.49
CA LEU A 195 3.41 14.92 -11.17
C LEU A 195 4.13 15.95 -12.04
N SER A 196 3.84 15.99 -13.35
CA SER A 196 4.48 16.91 -14.29
C SER A 196 4.14 18.39 -14.04
N THR A 197 2.99 18.66 -13.41
CA THR A 197 2.59 20.04 -13.05
C THR A 197 3.18 20.52 -11.72
N ARG A 198 3.78 19.64 -10.94
CA ARG A 198 4.34 20.00 -9.64
C ARG A 198 5.52 20.95 -9.79
N ARG A 199 5.64 21.85 -8.82
CA ARG A 199 6.80 22.74 -8.66
C ARG A 199 7.71 22.34 -7.50
N SER A 200 7.17 21.64 -6.51
CA SER A 200 7.91 21.12 -5.36
C SER A 200 8.39 19.69 -5.61
N MET A 201 9.51 19.34 -4.98
CA MET A 201 10.02 17.97 -5.01
C MET A 201 8.95 16.98 -4.53
N PHE A 202 8.79 15.89 -5.27
CA PHE A 202 7.89 14.79 -4.91
C PHE A 202 8.50 13.88 -3.85
N GLY A 203 9.81 13.66 -3.88
CA GLY A 203 10.49 12.72 -2.99
C GLY A 203 10.82 11.39 -3.67
N SER A 204 10.48 10.27 -3.03
CA SER A 204 10.80 8.92 -3.49
C SER A 204 9.57 8.25 -4.09
N LEU A 205 9.71 7.73 -5.30
CA LEU A 205 8.68 6.94 -5.98
C LEU A 205 9.23 5.54 -6.27
N LYS A 206 8.49 4.50 -5.87
CA LYS A 206 8.92 3.12 -6.03
C LYS A 206 7.81 2.28 -6.64
N PHE A 207 8.17 1.46 -7.61
CA PHE A 207 7.33 0.44 -8.21
C PHE A 207 8.01 -0.91 -7.97
N ARG A 208 7.36 -1.81 -7.25
CA ARG A 208 7.94 -3.09 -6.83
C ARG A 208 7.01 -4.24 -7.11
N ASP A 209 7.58 -5.41 -7.34
CA ASP A 209 6.87 -6.69 -7.51
C ASP A 209 5.82 -6.73 -8.64
N ASN A 210 5.58 -5.62 -9.34
CA ASN A 210 4.68 -5.47 -10.48
C ASN A 210 5.15 -6.34 -11.66
N PHE A 211 4.72 -7.59 -11.72
CA PHE A 211 4.82 -8.38 -12.94
C PHE A 211 4.03 -7.74 -14.09
N TYR A 212 2.98 -7.00 -13.73
CA TYR A 212 2.14 -6.21 -14.63
C TYR A 212 2.02 -4.82 -14.02
N MET A 213 2.93 -3.93 -14.38
CA MET A 213 2.79 -2.53 -14.03
C MET A 213 1.75 -1.93 -14.97
N ASP A 214 0.59 -1.52 -14.44
CA ASP A 214 -0.49 -0.96 -15.28
C ASP A 214 -0.22 0.48 -15.73
N ILE A 215 1.03 0.97 -15.61
CA ILE A 215 1.43 2.24 -16.24
C ILE A 215 1.84 1.94 -17.68
N SER A 216 1.22 2.60 -18.65
CA SER A 216 1.57 2.44 -20.06
C SER A 216 3.02 2.87 -20.36
N ASP A 217 3.64 2.26 -21.37
CA ASP A 217 4.99 2.63 -21.80
C ASP A 217 5.11 4.13 -22.12
N ASP A 218 4.08 4.73 -22.72
CA ASP A 218 4.04 6.16 -23.00
C ASP A 218 4.06 6.99 -21.71
N ASN A 219 3.28 6.58 -20.69
CA ASN A 219 3.28 7.26 -19.40
C ASN A 219 4.59 7.05 -18.63
N LEU A 220 5.28 5.92 -18.78
CA LEU A 220 6.64 5.74 -18.24
C LEU A 220 7.66 6.65 -18.91
N LYS A 221 7.62 6.73 -20.25
CA LYS A 221 8.47 7.65 -21.02
C LYS A 221 8.29 9.09 -20.55
N ARG A 222 7.04 9.51 -20.31
CA ARG A 222 6.70 10.81 -19.74
C ARG A 222 7.19 10.96 -18.29
N LEU A 223 7.02 9.93 -17.45
CA LEU A 223 7.50 9.91 -16.07
C LEU A 223 9.02 10.15 -15.99
N PHE A 224 9.81 9.58 -16.90
CA PHE A 224 11.26 9.83 -16.96
C PHE A 224 11.62 11.29 -17.26
N GLN A 225 10.71 12.06 -17.85
CA GLN A 225 10.92 13.49 -18.13
C GLN A 225 10.55 14.40 -16.95
N VAL A 226 9.99 13.85 -15.86
CA VAL A 226 9.60 14.60 -14.67
C VAL A 226 10.81 14.85 -13.78
N ASP A 227 11.12 16.13 -13.51
CA ASP A 227 12.32 16.56 -12.77
C ASP A 227 12.10 16.78 -11.26
N VAL A 228 10.86 16.62 -10.79
CA VAL A 228 10.52 16.77 -9.36
C VAL A 228 10.76 15.48 -8.54
N ILE A 229 11.06 14.35 -9.19
CA ILE A 229 11.28 13.08 -8.51
C ILE A 229 12.73 13.01 -8.01
N HIS A 230 12.90 12.82 -6.70
CA HIS A 230 14.23 12.73 -6.11
C HIS A 230 14.86 11.35 -6.32
N HIS A 231 14.08 10.30 -6.06
CA HIS A 231 14.51 8.92 -6.19
C HIS A 231 13.43 8.11 -6.88
N LEU A 232 13.83 7.31 -7.87
CA LEU A 232 12.95 6.45 -8.64
C LEU A 232 13.46 5.00 -8.56
N ASP A 233 12.64 4.08 -8.06
CA ASP A 233 12.89 2.63 -7.97
C ASP A 233 11.91 1.93 -8.93
N LEU A 234 12.43 1.26 -9.96
CA LEU A 234 11.66 0.64 -11.04
C LEU A 234 11.78 -0.89 -11.00
N PRO A 235 10.70 -1.63 -11.32
CA PRO A 235 10.77 -3.08 -11.49
C PRO A 235 11.55 -3.42 -12.76
N LEU A 236 11.59 -4.71 -13.11
CA LEU A 236 12.09 -5.13 -14.41
C LEU A 236 11.17 -4.58 -15.52
N LEU A 237 11.72 -3.75 -16.41
CA LEU A 237 10.99 -3.19 -17.56
C LEU A 237 11.38 -3.90 -18.86
N SER A 238 10.66 -3.62 -19.94
CA SER A 238 11.07 -4.02 -21.29
C SER A 238 12.38 -3.33 -21.69
N ASP A 239 13.13 -3.92 -22.62
CA ASP A 239 14.48 -3.42 -22.97
C ASP A 239 14.46 -1.98 -23.50
N GLU A 240 13.46 -1.63 -24.33
CA GLU A 240 13.30 -0.28 -24.86
C GLU A 240 13.10 0.75 -23.74
N VAL A 241 12.16 0.48 -22.83
CA VAL A 241 11.81 1.41 -21.74
C VAL A 241 12.93 1.46 -20.70
N THR A 242 13.59 0.34 -20.43
CA THR A 242 14.74 0.24 -19.53
C THR A 242 15.86 1.17 -19.96
N ARG A 243 16.21 1.21 -21.26
CA ARG A 243 17.23 2.13 -21.76
C ARG A 243 16.87 3.60 -21.55
N LEU A 244 15.59 3.94 -21.71
CA LEU A 244 15.10 5.30 -21.50
C LEU A 244 15.15 5.72 -20.02
N SER A 245 15.06 4.78 -19.09
CA SER A 245 15.14 5.07 -17.66
C SER A 245 16.48 5.70 -17.24
N PHE A 246 17.59 5.38 -17.92
CA PHE A 246 18.90 6.00 -17.64
C PHE A 246 18.98 7.49 -17.98
N SER A 247 18.07 7.97 -18.84
CA SER A 247 17.89 9.38 -19.16
C SER A 247 16.86 10.07 -18.26
N ALA A 248 16.35 9.38 -17.22
CA ALA A 248 15.37 9.96 -16.31
C ALA A 248 15.95 11.16 -15.56
N LYS A 249 15.15 12.22 -15.41
CA LYS A 249 15.53 13.46 -14.74
C LYS A 249 15.40 13.35 -13.22
N VAL A 250 16.02 12.32 -12.64
CA VAL A 250 15.98 12.04 -11.20
C VAL A 250 17.37 12.17 -10.58
N LYS A 251 17.46 12.41 -9.27
CA LYS A 251 18.77 12.46 -8.61
C LYS A 251 19.36 11.06 -8.38
N SER A 252 18.49 10.08 -8.19
CA SER A 252 18.84 8.69 -7.92
C SER A 252 17.87 7.75 -8.63
N LEU A 253 18.43 6.78 -9.33
CA LEU A 253 17.70 5.73 -10.04
C LEU A 253 18.15 4.35 -9.54
N ASP A 254 17.17 3.55 -9.11
CA ASP A 254 17.30 2.12 -8.87
C ASP A 254 16.45 1.40 -9.94
N CYS A 255 17.04 0.49 -10.71
CA CYS A 255 16.31 -0.28 -11.72
C CYS A 255 16.89 -1.69 -11.85
N CYS A 256 16.05 -2.62 -12.30
CA CYS A 256 16.44 -4.00 -12.60
C CYS A 256 16.68 -4.17 -14.11
N LEU A 257 17.80 -4.81 -14.47
CA LEU A 257 18.19 -5.09 -15.85
C LEU A 257 18.16 -6.59 -16.13
N SER A 258 17.63 -6.99 -17.29
CA SER A 258 17.87 -8.32 -17.84
C SER A 258 19.23 -8.33 -18.57
N ILE A 259 20.09 -9.30 -18.26
CA ILE A 259 21.43 -9.39 -18.88
C ILE A 259 21.32 -9.89 -20.32
N SER A 260 20.28 -10.66 -20.64
CA SER A 260 20.09 -11.25 -21.97
C SER A 260 19.87 -10.21 -23.07
N SER A 261 19.58 -8.96 -22.72
CA SER A 261 19.29 -7.90 -23.66
C SER A 261 20.43 -6.92 -23.91
N MET A 262 21.57 -7.12 -23.25
CA MET A 262 22.67 -6.14 -23.25
C MET A 262 23.96 -6.71 -23.85
N ASP A 263 23.86 -7.25 -25.08
CA ASP A 263 24.99 -7.93 -25.73
C ASP A 263 26.04 -7.01 -26.38
N SER A 264 25.97 -5.67 -26.32
CA SER A 264 27.07 -4.83 -26.89
C SER A 264 27.25 -3.38 -26.43
N ASP A 265 26.24 -2.68 -25.90
CA ASP A 265 26.22 -1.21 -25.99
C ASP A 265 26.13 -0.44 -24.67
N PHE A 266 26.64 -0.98 -23.57
CA PHE A 266 26.70 -0.24 -22.29
C PHE A 266 27.48 1.08 -22.40
N GLU A 267 28.53 1.11 -23.24
CA GLU A 267 29.33 2.32 -23.48
C GLU A 267 28.52 3.46 -24.12
N SER A 268 27.37 3.14 -24.75
CA SER A 268 26.49 4.14 -25.38
C SER A 268 25.45 4.75 -24.43
N LEU A 269 25.32 4.23 -23.20
CA LEU A 269 24.30 4.71 -22.26
C LEU A 269 24.69 6.09 -21.72
N ASN A 270 23.95 7.10 -22.15
CA ASN A 270 24.04 8.44 -21.57
C ASN A 270 23.35 8.45 -20.19
N ILE A 271 24.13 8.20 -19.16
CA ILE A 271 23.68 8.22 -17.77
C ILE A 271 23.71 9.66 -17.27
N VAL A 272 22.52 10.27 -17.15
CA VAL A 272 22.39 11.69 -16.75
C VAL A 272 22.41 11.86 -15.23
N THR A 273 22.03 10.84 -14.46
CA THR A 273 21.86 10.97 -13.01
C THR A 273 23.20 10.96 -12.26
N SER A 274 23.30 11.76 -11.21
CA SER A 274 24.50 11.86 -10.36
C SER A 274 24.74 10.67 -9.44
N LYS A 275 23.74 9.79 -9.25
CA LYS A 275 23.83 8.59 -8.39
C LYS A 275 23.01 7.45 -8.99
N ASN A 276 23.69 6.45 -9.51
CA ASN A 276 23.05 5.25 -10.04
C ASN A 276 23.47 4.06 -9.20
N CYS A 277 22.49 3.31 -8.69
CA CYS A 277 22.74 2.02 -8.07
C CYS A 277 22.21 0.95 -9.02
N ILE A 278 23.13 0.28 -9.71
CA ILE A 278 22.79 -0.90 -10.51
C ILE A 278 22.90 -2.10 -9.57
N SER A 279 21.77 -2.66 -9.19
CA SER A 279 21.74 -3.92 -8.45
C SER A 279 21.47 -5.07 -9.41
N ARG A 280 22.21 -6.17 -9.23
CA ARG A 280 22.01 -7.39 -10.02
C ARG A 280 21.05 -8.27 -9.24
N SER A 281 19.83 -8.44 -9.74
CA SER A 281 18.95 -9.48 -9.19
C SER A 281 19.54 -10.85 -9.53
N PRO A 282 19.67 -11.78 -8.57
CA PRO A 282 19.87 -13.17 -8.90
C PRO A 282 18.72 -13.60 -9.82
N ALA A 283 19.04 -14.27 -10.93
CA ALA A 283 18.05 -14.76 -11.86
C ALA A 283 17.04 -15.67 -11.13
N THR A 284 15.75 -15.32 -11.23
CA THR A 284 14.56 -16.17 -11.07
C THR A 284 14.59 -17.22 -9.95
N TRP A 285 13.85 -16.96 -8.86
CA TRP A 285 13.42 -17.98 -7.91
C TRP A 285 12.47 -18.98 -8.59
N THR A 286 12.95 -20.17 -8.91
CA THR A 286 12.08 -21.33 -9.20
C THR A 286 11.47 -21.83 -7.89
N HIS A 287 10.14 -21.74 -7.79
CA HIS A 287 9.26 -22.43 -6.85
C HIS A 287 9.76 -22.62 -5.40
N PHE A 288 9.28 -21.77 -4.48
CA PHE A 288 9.20 -22.12 -3.06
C PHE A 288 7.75 -22.09 -2.58
N GLN A 289 7.30 -23.21 -2.00
CA GLN A 289 6.00 -23.32 -1.33
C GLN A 289 5.94 -22.34 -0.16
N ARG A 290 4.88 -21.53 -0.14
CA ARG A 290 4.55 -20.54 0.89
C ARG A 290 4.34 -21.22 2.25
N LYS A 291 5.08 -20.79 3.27
CA LYS A 291 4.57 -20.70 4.66
C LYS A 291 4.18 -19.25 4.92
N PRO A 292 3.09 -18.98 5.68
CA PRO A 292 2.68 -17.61 5.98
C PRO A 292 3.63 -17.02 7.03
N HIS A 293 4.53 -16.16 6.58
CA HIS A 293 5.25 -15.22 7.43
C HIS A 293 4.90 -13.81 6.97
N CYS A 294 4.54 -12.97 7.94
CA CYS A 294 4.02 -11.62 7.75
C CYS A 294 4.96 -10.76 6.89
N PRO A 295 4.47 -10.06 5.83
CA PRO A 295 5.34 -9.46 4.80
C PRO A 295 5.94 -8.09 5.18
N CYS A 296 5.77 -7.59 6.41
CA CYS A 296 6.17 -6.22 6.73
C CYS A 296 7.68 -5.98 6.92
N PHE A 297 8.51 -7.03 6.93
CA PHE A 297 9.97 -6.85 7.03
C PHE A 297 10.74 -7.87 6.19
N ASN A 298 11.24 -7.43 5.04
CA ASN A 298 12.41 -8.01 4.38
C ASN A 298 13.49 -6.93 4.27
N VAL A 299 14.52 -7.04 5.12
CA VAL A 299 15.77 -6.31 4.94
C VAL A 299 16.57 -7.06 3.88
N TRP A 300 16.56 -6.55 2.65
CA TRP A 300 17.41 -7.06 1.58
C TRP A 300 18.86 -6.61 1.80
N GLN A 301 19.81 -7.55 1.78
CA GLN A 301 21.23 -7.23 1.62
C GLN A 301 21.50 -6.97 0.14
N ASN A 302 21.49 -5.69 -0.25
CA ASN A 302 21.93 -5.28 -1.60
C ASN A 302 23.46 -5.23 -1.66
N TRP A 303 24.04 -5.87 -2.67
CA TRP A 303 25.39 -5.57 -3.12
C TRP A 303 25.30 -4.41 -4.11
N ALA A 304 25.80 -3.23 -3.73
CA ALA A 304 25.85 -2.06 -4.59
C ALA A 304 27.25 -1.96 -5.23
N ILE A 305 27.29 -1.84 -6.57
CA ILE A 305 28.49 -1.42 -7.29
C ILE A 305 28.37 0.09 -7.50
N TRP A 306 29.31 0.85 -6.95
CA TRP A 306 29.41 2.30 -7.14
C TRP A 306 30.33 2.59 -8.32
N TRP A 307 29.86 3.40 -9.27
CA TRP A 307 30.69 3.97 -10.35
C TRP A 307 30.98 5.44 -9.99
N ASN A 308 32.25 5.83 -10.02
CA ASN A 308 32.72 7.22 -9.84
C ASN A 308 32.70 7.98 -11.16
#